data_AF-A0A822GNX4-F1
#
_entry.id   AF-A0A822GNX4-F1
#
_cell.length_a   1.000
_cell.length_b   1.000
_cell.length_c   1.000
_cell.angle_alpha   90.00
_cell.angle_beta   90.00
_cell.angle_gamma   90.00
#
_symmetry.space_group_name_H-M   'P 1'
#
loop_
_entity.id
_entity.type
_entity.pdbx_description
1 polymer ?
#
loop_
_entity_poly.entity_id
_entity_poly.type
_entity_poly.pdbx_seq_one_letter_code
_entity_poly.pdbx_strand_id
1 'polypeptide(L)'
;TGNFGNMLGAIYARQLGLPVRHLITASNENNVIADFIQTGSYDLRNRSFQKTISPSIDILISSNLERFICLLSNGNYLLIQQLFNKLSNDRYFDINSNLLKQIQSEIQGDWTNENECIEMIKKVYDKTQQLIDPHTAVAVHVAEKFSK
;
A
#
# COMPACT_ATOMS: atom_id res chain seq x y z
N THR A 1 3.95 -3.42 2.11
CA THR A 1 2.75 -3.82 2.86
C THR A 1 1.96 -4.75 1.98
N GLY A 2 1.62 -5.94 2.47
CA GLY A 2 0.78 -6.87 1.73
C GLY A 2 -0.69 -6.61 2.05
N ASN A 3 -1.20 -7.30 3.08
CA ASN A 3 -2.61 -7.25 3.48
C ASN A 3 -3.06 -5.95 4.16
N PHE A 4 -2.25 -4.88 4.13
CA PHE A 4 -2.54 -3.55 4.68
C PHE A 4 -2.72 -3.46 6.21
N GLY A 5 -2.63 -4.58 6.94
CA GLY A 5 -2.82 -4.63 8.40
C GLY A 5 -1.86 -3.74 9.19
N ASN A 6 -0.56 -3.78 8.88
CA ASN A 6 0.43 -2.93 9.55
C ASN A 6 0.16 -1.43 9.32
N MET A 7 -0.25 -1.08 8.09
CA MET A 7 -0.60 0.31 7.78
C MET A 7 -1.85 0.74 8.53
N LEU A 8 -2.89 -0.10 8.57
CA LEU A 8 -4.09 0.17 9.35
C LEU A 8 -3.80 0.35 10.85
N GLY A 9 -2.90 -0.48 11.41
CA GLY A 9 -2.45 -0.32 12.79
C GLY A 9 -1.76 1.03 13.03
N ALA A 10 -0.92 1.48 12.09
CA ALA A 10 -0.27 2.78 12.17
C ALA A 10 -1.26 3.95 12.05
N ILE A 11 -2.29 3.82 11.21
CA ILE A 11 -3.39 4.79 11.09
C ILE A 11 -4.15 4.89 12.43
N TYR A 12 -4.49 3.75 13.04
CA TYR A 12 -5.14 3.74 14.35
C TYR A 12 -4.24 4.36 15.43
N ALA A 13 -2.95 4.06 15.46
CA ALA A 13 -2.02 4.67 16.40
C ALA A 13 -2.00 6.21 16.24
N ARG A 14 -2.01 6.72 15.00
CA ARG A 14 -2.08 8.17 14.73
C ARG A 14 -3.42 8.76 15.19
N GLN A 15 -4.55 8.09 14.94
CA GLN A 15 -5.87 8.53 15.40
C GLN A 15 -6.00 8.55 16.93
N LEU A 16 -5.26 7.67 17.62
CA LEU A 16 -5.16 7.64 19.08
C LEU A 16 -4.21 8.70 19.66
N GLY A 17 -3.59 9.53 18.82
CA GLY A 17 -2.77 10.67 19.23
C GLY A 17 -1.26 10.49 19.08
N LEU A 18 -0.77 9.39 18.50
CA LEU A 18 0.66 9.25 18.19
C LEU A 18 1.07 10.29 17.13
N PRO A 19 2.05 11.18 17.40
CA PRO A 19 2.44 12.22 16.46
C PRO A 19 3.26 11.64 15.30
N VAL A 20 2.56 11.15 14.26
CA VAL A 20 3.15 10.62 13.03
C VAL A 20 2.90 11.58 11.87
N ARG A 21 3.98 12.10 11.28
CA ARG A 21 3.89 13.08 10.18
C ARG A 21 3.40 12.45 8.88
N HIS A 22 4.01 11.34 8.47
CA HIS A 22 3.70 10.65 7.21
C HIS A 22 3.53 9.16 7.44
N LEU A 23 2.55 8.57 6.76
CA LEU A 23 2.33 7.14 6.68
C LEU A 23 2.47 6.74 5.22
N ILE A 24 3.51 5.97 4.91
CA ILE A 24 3.88 5.62 3.54
C ILE A 24 3.71 4.11 3.36
N THR A 25 2.91 3.73 2.39
CA THR A 25 2.78 2.33 1.96
C THR A 25 3.81 2.03 0.89
N ALA A 26 4.55 0.93 1.07
CA ALA A 26 5.53 0.46 0.09
C ALA A 26 5.07 -0.89 -0.46
N SER A 27 4.88 -1.01 -1.77
CA SER A 27 4.55 -2.29 -2.44
C SER A 27 5.76 -2.80 -3.23
N ASN A 28 5.78 -4.08 -3.58
CA ASN A 28 6.67 -4.59 -4.62
C ASN A 28 5.97 -4.50 -5.99
N GLU A 29 6.41 -5.29 -6.98
CA GLU A 29 5.76 -5.44 -8.30
C GLU A 29 4.23 -5.66 -8.24
N ASN A 30 3.72 -6.25 -7.16
CA ASN A 30 2.28 -6.36 -6.89
C ASN A 30 1.76 -5.03 -6.30
N ASN A 31 1.78 -3.98 -7.11
CA ASN A 31 1.63 -2.58 -6.70
C ASN A 31 0.18 -2.03 -6.72
N VAL A 32 -0.85 -2.90 -6.67
CA VAL A 32 -2.26 -2.48 -6.75
C VAL A 32 -2.65 -1.42 -5.70
N ILE A 33 -2.04 -1.48 -4.51
CA ILE A 33 -2.31 -0.52 -3.43
C ILE A 33 -1.69 0.85 -3.74
N ALA A 34 -0.49 0.89 -4.30
CA ALA A 34 0.14 2.15 -4.71
C ALA A 34 -0.70 2.85 -5.78
N ASP A 35 -1.13 2.08 -6.80
CA ASP A 35 -1.97 2.61 -7.87
C ASP A 35 -3.34 3.07 -7.37
N PHE A 36 -3.96 2.31 -6.45
CA PHE A 36 -5.22 2.70 -5.81
C PHE A 36 -5.10 4.03 -5.05
N ILE A 37 -4.03 4.24 -4.28
CA ILE A 37 -3.80 5.49 -3.54
C ILE A 37 -3.59 6.67 -4.51
N GLN A 38 -2.96 6.44 -5.66
CA GLN A 38 -2.72 7.47 -6.65
C GLN A 38 -3.97 7.82 -7.47
N THR A 39 -4.75 6.83 -7.85
CA THR A 39 -5.81 6.97 -8.87
C THR A 39 -7.24 6.86 -8.32
N GLY A 40 -7.42 6.20 -7.18
CA GLY A 40 -8.74 5.80 -6.66
C GLY A 40 -9.31 4.54 -7.32
N SER A 41 -8.62 3.98 -8.31
CA SER A 41 -9.04 2.78 -9.02
C SER A 41 -8.37 1.54 -8.44
N TYR A 42 -9.17 0.56 -8.04
CA TYR A 42 -8.68 -0.77 -7.65
C TYR A 42 -8.91 -1.72 -8.81
N ASP A 43 -7.93 -1.84 -9.71
CA ASP A 43 -8.07 -2.59 -10.97
C ASP A 43 -7.24 -3.87 -10.98
N LEU A 44 -7.90 -5.03 -11.04
CA LEU A 44 -7.29 -6.36 -11.14
C LEU A 44 -7.51 -7.03 -12.50
N ARG A 45 -8.11 -6.34 -13.47
CA ARG A 45 -8.50 -6.93 -14.77
C ARG A 45 -7.28 -7.31 -15.61
N ASN A 46 -6.25 -6.47 -15.61
CA ASN A 46 -5.02 -6.64 -16.39
C ASN A 46 -3.78 -6.90 -15.53
N ARG A 47 -3.96 -7.22 -14.24
CA ARG A 47 -2.84 -7.50 -13.34
C ARG A 47 -2.57 -8.99 -13.26
N SER A 48 -1.35 -9.37 -13.61
CA SER A 48 -0.81 -10.70 -13.35
C SER A 48 -0.08 -10.71 -12.01
N PHE A 49 -0.29 -11.77 -11.23
CA PHE A 49 0.45 -11.99 -9.99
C PHE A 49 1.94 -12.17 -10.29
N GLN A 50 2.78 -11.37 -9.65
CA GLN A 50 4.23 -11.44 -9.78
C GLN A 50 4.82 -12.16 -8.57
N LYS A 51 5.67 -13.15 -8.82
CA LYS A 51 6.49 -13.77 -7.77
C LYS A 51 7.74 -12.94 -7.59
N THR A 52 7.97 -12.45 -6.38
CA THR A 52 9.11 -11.59 -6.07
C THR A 52 10.02 -12.19 -5.00
N ILE A 53 11.18 -11.57 -4.76
CA ILE A 53 12.05 -11.89 -3.62
C ILE A 53 11.49 -11.42 -2.27
N SER A 54 10.35 -10.74 -2.26
CA SER A 54 9.62 -10.31 -1.07
C SER A 54 8.23 -10.98 -0.97
N PRO A 55 8.18 -12.33 -0.92
CA PRO A 55 6.95 -13.10 -1.16
C PRO A 55 5.82 -12.84 -0.16
N SER A 56 6.12 -12.33 1.03
CA SER A 56 5.11 -12.06 2.05
C SER A 56 4.22 -10.86 1.71
N ILE A 57 4.62 -10.05 0.73
CA ILE A 57 3.87 -8.89 0.24
C ILE A 57 3.44 -9.05 -1.23
N ASP A 58 3.60 -10.25 -1.82
CA ASP A 58 3.02 -10.60 -3.13
C ASP A 58 1.49 -10.75 -2.99
N ILE A 59 0.76 -9.63 -3.04
CA ILE A 59 -0.67 -9.60 -2.77
C ILE A 59 -1.40 -8.72 -3.79
N LEU A 60 -2.45 -9.28 -4.41
CA LEU A 60 -3.35 -8.55 -5.31
C LEU A 60 -4.65 -8.11 -4.64
N ILE A 61 -5.10 -8.76 -3.55
CA ILE A 61 -6.30 -8.37 -2.82
C ILE A 61 -5.92 -8.18 -1.36
N SER A 62 -6.09 -6.95 -0.87
CA SER A 62 -5.66 -6.57 0.47
C SER A 62 -6.87 -6.50 1.43
N SER A 63 -7.00 -7.51 2.30
CA SER A 63 -8.19 -7.67 3.15
C SER A 63 -8.40 -6.55 4.17
N ASN A 64 -7.34 -5.85 4.63
CA ASN A 64 -7.52 -4.72 5.54
C ASN A 64 -7.78 -3.39 4.84
N LEU A 65 -7.71 -3.32 3.50
CA LEU A 65 -8.07 -2.10 2.79
C LEU A 65 -9.56 -1.79 2.96
N GLU A 66 -10.40 -2.82 3.04
CA GLU A 66 -11.84 -2.71 3.34
C GLU A 66 -12.09 -1.89 4.61
N ARG A 67 -11.36 -2.22 5.68
CA ARG A 67 -11.47 -1.54 6.99
C ARG A 67 -11.03 -0.08 6.90
N PHE A 68 -10.01 0.21 6.12
CA PHE A 68 -9.54 1.58 5.92
C PHE A 68 -10.56 2.43 5.15
N ILE A 69 -11.14 1.90 4.06
CA ILE A 69 -12.19 2.60 3.32
C ILE A 69 -13.41 2.80 4.23
N CYS A 70 -13.75 1.81 5.06
CA CYS A 70 -14.87 1.90 6.00
C CYS A 70 -14.64 3.02 7.03
N LEU A 71 -13.42 3.10 7.56
CA LEU A 71 -13.00 4.15 8.50
C LEU A 71 -13.17 5.55 7.90
N LEU A 72 -12.66 5.79 6.68
CA LEU A 72 -12.72 7.10 6.04
C LEU A 72 -14.11 7.48 5.53
N SER A 73 -14.95 6.49 5.24
CA SER A 73 -16.35 6.70 4.86
C SER A 73 -17.30 6.78 6.07
N ASN A 74 -16.78 7.01 7.29
CA ASN A 74 -17.55 7.09 8.53
C ASN A 74 -18.44 5.86 8.78
N GLY A 75 -17.93 4.66 8.48
CA GLY A 75 -18.64 3.41 8.71
C GLY A 75 -19.71 3.07 7.66
N ASN A 76 -19.62 3.62 6.46
CA ASN A 76 -20.60 3.36 5.39
C ASN A 76 -20.49 1.93 4.83
N TYR A 77 -21.14 0.99 5.49
CA TYR A 77 -21.13 -0.43 5.12
C TYR A 77 -21.76 -0.70 3.74
N LEU A 78 -22.73 0.11 3.30
CA LEU A 78 -23.36 -0.04 1.97
C LEU A 78 -22.35 0.26 0.86
N LEU A 79 -21.55 1.31 1.04
CA LEU A 79 -20.46 1.62 0.11
C LEU A 79 -19.45 0.47 0.06
N ILE A 80 -19.04 -0.06 1.22
CA ILE A 80 -18.10 -1.18 1.28
C ILE A 80 -18.65 -2.40 0.55
N GLN A 81 -19.89 -2.79 0.85
CA GLN A 81 -20.54 -3.90 0.18
C GLN A 81 -20.58 -3.70 -1.34
N GLN A 82 -20.92 -2.49 -1.81
CA GLN A 82 -20.93 -2.18 -3.22
C GLN A 82 -19.54 -2.31 -3.87
N LEU A 83 -18.50 -1.74 -3.26
CA LEU A 83 -17.14 -1.75 -3.82
C LEU A 83 -16.57 -3.17 -3.87
N PHE A 84 -16.73 -3.96 -2.81
CA PHE A 84 -16.17 -5.31 -2.75
C PHE A 84 -17.00 -6.33 -3.55
N ASN A 85 -18.31 -6.11 -3.74
CA ASN A 85 -19.09 -6.87 -4.72
C ASN A 85 -18.60 -6.60 -6.16
N LYS A 86 -18.34 -5.34 -6.51
CA LYS A 86 -17.73 -4.99 -7.82
C LYS A 86 -16.33 -5.59 -7.97
N LEU A 87 -15.52 -5.58 -6.91
CA LEU A 87 -14.20 -6.22 -6.95
C LEU A 87 -14.32 -7.73 -7.22
N SER A 88 -15.28 -8.41 -6.59
CA SER A 88 -15.50 -9.85 -6.78
C SER A 88 -16.00 -10.19 -8.19
N ASN A 89 -16.94 -9.41 -8.72
CA ASN A 89 -17.61 -9.71 -9.99
C ASN A 89 -16.84 -9.15 -11.20
N ASP A 90 -16.42 -7.90 -11.10
CA ASP A 90 -15.86 -7.14 -12.23
C ASP A 90 -14.34 -7.03 -12.15
N ARG A 91 -13.72 -7.52 -11.06
CA ARG A 91 -12.28 -7.37 -10.75
C ARG A 91 -11.84 -5.91 -10.73
N TYR A 92 -12.77 -5.00 -10.42
CA TYR A 92 -12.56 -3.56 -10.56
C TYR A 92 -13.51 -2.75 -9.70
N PHE A 93 -13.04 -1.63 -9.12
CA PHE A 93 -13.92 -0.54 -8.71
C PHE A 93 -13.19 0.80 -8.73
N ASP A 94 -13.98 1.88 -8.76
CA ASP A 94 -13.52 3.24 -8.51
C ASP A 94 -14.17 3.79 -7.24
N ILE A 95 -13.42 4.63 -6.53
CA ILE A 95 -13.96 5.50 -5.49
C ILE A 95 -14.20 6.91 -6.04
N ASN A 96 -15.06 7.67 -5.36
CA ASN A 96 -15.27 9.07 -5.72
C ASN A 96 -14.05 9.94 -5.33
N SER A 97 -13.95 11.12 -5.94
CA SER A 97 -12.84 12.05 -5.75
C SER A 97 -12.70 12.57 -4.32
N ASN A 98 -13.79 12.67 -3.55
CA ASN A 98 -13.74 13.10 -2.15
C ASN A 98 -13.05 12.04 -1.28
N LEU A 99 -13.43 10.77 -1.44
CA LEU A 99 -12.81 9.67 -0.71
C LEU A 99 -11.34 9.48 -1.13
N LEU A 100 -11.02 9.64 -2.41
CA LEU A 100 -9.64 9.63 -2.87
C LEU A 100 -8.79 10.72 -2.19
N LYS A 101 -9.30 11.96 -2.11
CA LYS A 101 -8.62 13.05 -1.41
C LYS A 101 -8.41 12.75 0.07
N GLN A 102 -9.40 12.15 0.74
CA GLN A 102 -9.27 11.72 2.14
C GLN A 102 -8.17 10.66 2.30
N ILE A 103 -8.14 9.66 1.41
CA ILE A 103 -7.08 8.64 1.40
C ILE A 103 -5.70 9.30 1.24
N GLN A 104 -5.55 10.20 0.27
CA GLN A 104 -4.30 10.88 -0.03
C GLN A 104 -3.85 11.86 1.07
N SER A 105 -4.78 12.40 1.87
CA SER A 105 -4.42 13.18 3.07
C SER A 105 -3.95 12.31 4.23
N GLU A 106 -4.40 11.05 4.29
CA GLU A 106 -4.07 10.14 5.38
C GLU A 106 -2.75 9.38 5.11
N ILE A 107 -2.57 8.88 3.89
CA ILE A 107 -1.45 8.02 3.52
C ILE A 107 -0.89 8.37 2.15
N GLN A 108 0.37 7.99 1.96
CA GLN A 108 1.06 8.01 0.68
C GLN A 108 1.37 6.57 0.26
N GLY A 109 1.68 6.36 -1.01
CA GLY A 109 2.01 5.04 -1.53
C GLY A 109 2.89 5.09 -2.75
N ASP A 110 3.85 4.17 -2.80
CA ASP A 110 4.69 3.89 -3.97
C ASP A 110 5.12 2.42 -3.91
N TRP A 111 5.89 1.98 -4.89
CA TRP A 111 6.34 0.62 -5.03
C TRP A 111 7.80 0.54 -5.48
N THR A 112 8.35 -0.67 -5.48
CA THR A 112 9.74 -0.97 -5.84
C THR A 112 9.74 -2.20 -6.73
N ASN A 113 10.48 -2.13 -7.85
CA ASN A 113 10.71 -3.29 -8.71
C ASN A 113 11.84 -4.19 -8.16
N GLU A 114 12.01 -5.38 -8.74
CA GLU A 114 13.00 -6.36 -8.24
C GLU A 114 14.45 -5.86 -8.31
N ASN A 115 14.82 -5.14 -9.38
CA ASN A 115 16.17 -4.62 -9.55
C ASN A 115 16.46 -3.53 -8.52
N GLU A 116 15.53 -2.59 -8.34
CA GLU A 116 15.60 -1.53 -7.33
C GLU A 116 15.69 -2.12 -5.91
N CYS A 117 14.97 -3.20 -5.63
CA CYS A 117 15.03 -3.91 -4.34
C CYS A 117 16.44 -4.44 -4.07
N ILE A 118 17.04 -5.15 -5.03
CA ILE A 118 18.40 -5.72 -4.92
C ILE A 118 19.45 -4.61 -4.79
N GLU A 119 19.33 -3.56 -5.61
CA GLU A 119 20.19 -2.38 -5.53
C GLU A 119 20.10 -1.71 -4.16
N MET A 120 18.91 -1.64 -3.57
CA MET A 120 18.70 -1.07 -2.25
C MET A 120 19.36 -1.89 -1.14
N ILE A 121 19.26 -3.23 -1.19
CA ILE A 121 19.97 -4.11 -0.23
C ILE A 121 21.46 -3.81 -0.28
N LYS A 122 22.04 -3.78 -1.48
CA LYS A 122 23.46 -3.49 -1.66
C LYS A 122 23.82 -2.09 -1.16
N LYS A 123 23.06 -1.07 -1.55
CA LYS A 123 23.28 0.33 -1.17
C LYS A 123 23.27 0.51 0.35
N VAL A 124 22.34 -0.12 1.05
CA VAL A 124 22.25 -0.06 2.51
C VAL A 124 23.46 -0.75 3.12
N TYR A 125 23.81 -1.95 2.66
CA TYR A 125 24.98 -2.67 3.16
C TYR A 125 26.29 -1.89 2.96
N ASP A 126 26.52 -1.37 1.75
CA ASP A 126 27.73 -0.60 1.43
C ASP A 126 27.86 0.64 2.34
N LYS A 127 26.73 1.30 2.67
CA LYS A 127 26.70 2.52 3.49
C LYS A 127 26.77 2.27 5.00
N THR A 128 26.10 1.23 5.50
CA THR A 128 25.89 1.04 6.95
C THR A 128 26.53 -0.23 7.50
N GLN A 129 27.01 -1.12 6.62
CA GLN A 129 27.47 -2.47 6.95
C GLN A 129 26.37 -3.34 7.62
N GLN A 130 25.10 -2.95 7.48
CA GLN A 130 23.95 -3.73 7.93
C GLN A 130 23.27 -4.39 6.73
N LEU A 131 23.04 -5.69 6.84
CA LEU A 131 22.25 -6.43 5.87
C LEU A 131 20.77 -6.31 6.22
N ILE A 132 19.95 -5.97 5.22
CA ILE A 132 18.50 -5.93 5.34
C ILE A 132 17.86 -6.98 4.43
N ASP A 133 16.68 -7.45 4.82
CA ASP A 133 15.91 -8.38 4.01
C ASP A 133 15.19 -7.65 2.84
N PRO A 134 14.68 -8.39 1.84
CA PRO A 134 13.99 -7.78 0.69
C PRO A 134 12.76 -6.96 1.07
N HIS A 135 11.99 -7.36 2.08
CA HIS A 135 10.80 -6.61 2.50
C HIS A 135 11.19 -5.25 3.09
N THR A 136 12.27 -5.20 3.87
CA THR A 136 12.82 -3.95 4.41
C THR A 136 13.41 -3.10 3.28
N ALA A 137 14.08 -3.70 2.30
CA ALA A 137 14.65 -2.98 1.17
C ALA A 137 13.57 -2.27 0.33
N VAL A 138 12.43 -2.92 0.08
CA VAL A 138 11.25 -2.29 -0.55
C VAL A 138 10.79 -1.06 0.26
N ALA A 139 10.70 -1.18 1.59
CA ALA A 139 10.28 -0.07 2.44
C ALA A 139 11.28 1.09 2.45
N VAL A 140 12.58 0.80 2.51
CA VAL A 140 13.65 1.82 2.49
C VAL A 140 13.68 2.53 1.15
N HIS A 141 13.61 1.79 0.03
CA HIS A 141 13.61 2.39 -1.30
C HIS A 141 12.44 3.35 -1.50
N VAL A 142 11.22 2.92 -1.15
CA VAL A 142 10.04 3.79 -1.19
C VAL A 142 10.21 4.99 -0.26
N ALA A 143 10.69 4.81 0.97
CA ALA A 143 10.90 5.92 1.90
C ALA A 143 11.90 6.96 1.34
N GLU A 144 12.95 6.55 0.63
CA GLU A 144 13.89 7.47 -0.02
C GLU A 144 13.24 8.33 -1.11
N LYS A 145 12.22 7.82 -1.83
CA LYS A 145 11.48 8.60 -2.84
C LYS A 145 10.71 9.77 -2.23
N PHE A 146 10.26 9.66 -0.99
CA PHE A 146 9.52 10.68 -0.25
C PHE A 146 10.40 11.55 0.67
N SER A 147 11.70 11.29 0.73
CA SER A 147 12.66 12.03 1.56
C SER A 147 13.30 13.23 0.85
N LYS A 148 12.81 13.56 -0.36
CA LYS A 148 13.24 14.71 -1.17
C LYS A 148 12.26 15.87 -1.01
#